data_AF-A0A3L8E355-F1
#
_entry.id   AF-A0A3L8E355-F1
#
_cell.length_a   1.000
_cell.length_b   1.000
_cell.length_c   1.000
_cell.angle_alpha   90.00
_cell.angle_beta   90.00
_cell.angle_gamma   90.00
#
_symmetry.space_group_name_H-M   'P 1'
#
loop_
_entity.id
_entity.type
_entity.pdbx_description
1 polymer ?
#
loop_
_entity_poly.entity_id
_entity_poly.type
_entity_poly.pdbx_seq_one_letter_code
_entity_poly.pdbx_strand_id
1 'polypeptide(L)'
;MLQKYNVNVKPLKDLQYSFMLGNCCLEHRINVLKDIGVSNLDVSLITRVPHLLRKQLSTFKEITKIPAEQSITRNIFSRLGNEIPNKLSELESKDKLTAKQYYQACLLHCKTEVFELPYLDDRILLRSYKLWKSVSMIAETLKILRTDLGYDEKMIKKHAFVITASADNIRLLLNSFDDICGVPIVTFLKNYPYLLFQDANNIKQLLVTLKRYEIPNEQIKKYNKILKIDNETFIERMEMIKRHSDLYIWLKHPRILDIILHTNMTKDRIDFLHIVNRVKWARPHTILSKKINLEKFLQNNISIISTKKALKYVFSKELGTDHVDLINILARHKHWKTVGFVEIDQMLKYLKQHFTISEICQNIHIVLYAQSRVEEVLADLKQQYSNSTEHSFTNNQYLALCLYMLEKDNHFTDDGIWSGRYNAQQQSLDPLSLKRSLKGINDDTSISDIDDVSIEDSDSICNNLIDDSTPSSI
;
A
#
# COMPACT_ATOMS: atom_id res chain seq x y z
N MET A 1 7.57 29.17 -1.98
CA MET A 1 7.64 29.03 -3.46
C MET A 1 7.38 30.35 -4.21
N LEU A 2 6.24 31.04 -4.03
CA LEU A 2 5.94 32.28 -4.77
C LEU A 2 7.01 33.39 -4.57
N GLN A 3 7.51 33.53 -3.34
CA GLN A 3 8.64 34.44 -3.03
C GLN A 3 9.94 34.06 -3.76
N LYS A 4 10.29 32.77 -3.83
CA LYS A 4 11.48 32.27 -4.57
C LYS A 4 11.49 32.74 -6.02
N TYR A 5 10.33 32.86 -6.64
CA TYR A 5 10.19 33.24 -8.05
C TYR A 5 9.84 34.72 -8.27
N ASN A 6 9.86 35.55 -7.22
CA ASN A 6 9.49 36.97 -7.26
C ASN A 6 8.10 37.22 -7.86
N VAL A 7 7.12 36.37 -7.54
CA VAL A 7 5.74 36.51 -8.03
C VAL A 7 5.00 37.56 -7.21
N ASN A 8 4.34 38.51 -7.89
CA ASN A 8 3.45 39.48 -7.25
C ASN A 8 2.16 38.79 -6.76
N VAL A 9 1.92 38.85 -5.46
CA VAL A 9 0.79 38.18 -4.78
C VAL A 9 -0.53 38.97 -4.79
N LYS A 10 -0.55 40.16 -5.38
CA LYS A 10 -1.79 40.96 -5.52
C LYS A 10 -2.45 40.67 -6.88
N PRO A 11 -3.77 40.45 -6.93
CA PRO A 11 -4.76 40.49 -5.83
C PRO A 11 -4.82 39.19 -5.00
N LEU A 12 -5.07 39.34 -3.69
CA LEU A 12 -5.12 38.23 -2.72
C LEU A 12 -6.20 37.17 -3.03
N LYS A 13 -7.25 37.52 -3.78
CA LYS A 13 -8.33 36.59 -4.17
C LYS A 13 -7.82 35.42 -5.00
N ASP A 14 -6.78 35.62 -5.80
CA ASP A 14 -6.21 34.58 -6.65
C ASP A 14 -5.19 33.70 -5.90
N LEU A 15 -4.76 34.14 -4.71
CA LEU A 15 -3.80 33.42 -3.87
C LEU A 15 -4.38 32.10 -3.36
N GLN A 16 -5.67 32.05 -3.03
CA GLN A 16 -6.34 30.82 -2.58
C GLN A 16 -6.24 29.70 -3.62
N TYR A 17 -6.45 30.03 -4.91
CA TYR A 17 -6.32 29.06 -6.00
C TYR A 17 -4.89 28.58 -6.18
N SER A 18 -3.90 29.42 -5.89
CA SER A 18 -2.48 29.01 -5.95
C SER A 18 -2.11 28.00 -4.88
N PHE A 19 -2.73 28.06 -3.69
CA PHE A 19 -2.54 27.06 -2.63
C PHE A 19 -3.23 25.72 -2.93
N MET A 20 -4.32 25.74 -3.72
CA MET A 20 -4.94 24.50 -4.21
C MET A 20 -4.10 23.79 -5.28
N LEU A 21 -3.15 24.49 -5.89
CA LEU A 21 -2.19 23.88 -6.82
C LEU A 21 -1.03 23.30 -6.01
N GLY A 22 -0.75 22.01 -6.19
CA GLY A 22 0.43 21.40 -5.60
C GLY A 22 1.73 22.09 -6.05
N ASN A 23 2.75 22.08 -5.19
CA ASN A 23 4.05 22.75 -5.40
C ASN A 23 4.66 22.48 -6.78
N CYS A 24 4.72 21.21 -7.20
CA CYS A 24 5.23 20.84 -8.52
C CYS A 24 4.45 21.51 -9.67
N CYS A 25 3.11 21.54 -9.58
CA CYS A 25 2.27 22.19 -10.59
C CYS A 25 2.49 23.71 -10.64
N LEU A 26 2.65 24.34 -9.48
CA LEU A 26 2.87 25.77 -9.37
C LEU A 26 4.22 26.17 -9.97
N GLU A 27 5.29 25.46 -9.62
CA GLU A 27 6.65 25.70 -10.12
C GLU A 27 6.72 25.55 -11.64
N HIS A 28 6.09 24.52 -12.18
CA HIS A 28 6.01 24.30 -13.61
C HIS A 28 5.25 25.40 -14.34
N ARG A 29 4.09 25.86 -13.82
CA ARG A 29 3.33 26.97 -14.44
C ARG A 29 4.12 28.28 -14.44
N ILE A 30 4.82 28.58 -13.34
CA ILE A 30 5.69 29.75 -13.25
C ILE A 30 6.77 29.69 -14.32
N ASN A 31 7.46 28.55 -14.44
CA ASN A 31 8.56 28.43 -15.39
C ASN A 31 8.07 28.36 -16.85
N VAL A 32 6.87 27.85 -17.13
CA VAL A 32 6.27 27.96 -18.48
C VAL A 32 6.07 29.42 -18.89
N LEU A 33 5.54 30.25 -17.98
CA LEU A 33 5.38 31.69 -18.27
C LEU A 33 6.74 32.37 -18.51
N LYS A 34 7.76 31.99 -17.75
CA LYS A 34 9.14 32.48 -17.96
C LYS A 34 9.74 31.97 -19.28
N ASP A 35 9.52 30.71 -19.63
CA ASP A 35 9.96 30.10 -20.90
C ASP A 35 9.42 30.87 -22.10
N ILE A 36 8.16 31.28 -22.02
CA ILE A 36 7.48 32.02 -23.08
C ILE A 36 7.90 33.51 -23.11
N GLY A 37 8.50 34.02 -22.03
CA GLY A 37 9.05 35.39 -21.95
C GLY A 37 8.25 36.38 -21.12
N VAL A 38 7.35 35.92 -20.25
CA VAL A 38 6.64 36.80 -19.32
C VAL A 38 7.61 37.28 -18.24
N SER A 39 7.90 38.58 -18.23
CA SER A 39 8.84 39.22 -17.30
C SER A 39 8.22 39.49 -15.92
N ASN A 40 7.00 40.02 -15.90
CA ASN A 40 6.28 40.37 -14.68
C ASN A 40 5.25 39.30 -14.34
N LEU A 41 5.57 38.46 -13.36
CA LEU A 41 4.68 37.40 -12.90
C LEU A 41 3.80 37.88 -11.76
N ASP A 42 2.50 37.68 -11.91
CA ASP A 42 1.54 37.81 -10.82
C ASP A 42 0.76 36.50 -10.62
N VAL A 43 0.16 36.35 -9.44
CA VAL A 43 -0.60 35.15 -9.08
C VAL A 43 -1.80 34.93 -10.01
N SER A 44 -2.40 36.01 -10.50
CA SER A 44 -3.56 35.93 -11.40
C SER A 44 -3.20 35.33 -12.77
N LEU A 45 -1.99 35.56 -13.28
CA LEU A 45 -1.49 34.97 -14.51
C LEU A 45 -1.23 33.47 -14.32
N ILE A 46 -0.62 33.08 -13.19
CA ILE A 46 -0.26 31.69 -12.87
C ILE A 46 -1.50 30.80 -12.74
N THR A 47 -2.55 31.28 -12.05
CA THR A 47 -3.80 30.53 -11.89
C THR A 47 -4.53 30.38 -13.24
N ARG A 48 -4.47 31.41 -14.09
CA ARG A 48 -5.13 31.46 -15.39
C ARG A 48 -4.36 30.84 -16.56
N VAL A 49 -3.14 30.31 -16.36
CA VAL A 49 -2.33 29.66 -17.42
C VAL A 49 -3.13 28.72 -18.34
N PRO A 50 -3.96 27.78 -17.83
CA PRO A 50 -4.71 26.87 -18.70
C PRO A 50 -5.70 27.58 -19.64
N HIS A 51 -6.21 28.75 -19.24
CA HIS A 51 -7.11 29.57 -20.04
C HIS A 51 -6.34 30.50 -20.98
N LEU A 52 -5.25 31.11 -20.49
CA LEU A 52 -4.41 32.01 -21.27
C LEU A 52 -3.79 31.30 -22.47
N LEU A 53 -3.26 30.09 -22.28
CA LEU A 53 -2.62 29.35 -23.36
C LEU A 53 -3.59 28.91 -24.47
N ARG A 54 -4.91 28.91 -24.22
CA ARG A 54 -5.93 28.62 -25.26
C ARG A 54 -6.24 29.83 -26.16
N LYS A 55 -5.75 31.01 -25.81
CA LYS A 55 -5.92 32.22 -26.62
C LYS A 55 -4.98 32.18 -27.83
N GLN A 56 -5.34 32.92 -28.87
CA GLN A 56 -4.46 33.20 -30.00
C GLN A 56 -3.18 33.89 -29.51
N LEU A 57 -2.09 33.70 -30.25
CA LEU A 57 -0.76 34.17 -29.85
C LEU A 57 -0.71 35.68 -29.61
N SER A 58 -1.32 36.46 -30.50
CA SER A 58 -1.46 37.91 -30.41
C SER A 58 -2.17 38.33 -29.12
N THR A 59 -3.39 37.81 -28.88
CA THR A 59 -4.15 38.09 -27.65
C THR A 59 -3.41 37.64 -26.39
N PHE A 60 -2.69 36.52 -26.43
CA PHE A 60 -1.89 36.07 -25.31
C PHE A 60 -0.76 37.07 -24.98
N LYS A 61 -0.03 37.54 -26.00
CA LYS A 61 1.04 38.53 -25.86
C LYS A 61 0.50 39.84 -25.28
N GLU A 62 -0.63 40.34 -25.77
CA GLU A 62 -1.29 41.54 -25.25
C GLU A 62 -1.63 41.42 -23.76
N ILE A 63 -2.30 40.33 -23.36
CA ILE A 63 -2.70 40.10 -21.96
C ILE A 63 -1.48 39.97 -21.04
N THR A 64 -0.43 39.29 -21.51
CA THR A 64 0.79 39.04 -20.73
C THR A 64 1.82 40.17 -20.83
N LYS A 65 1.52 41.22 -21.62
CA LYS A 65 2.41 42.37 -21.88
C LYS A 65 3.75 41.98 -22.51
N ILE A 66 3.76 40.92 -23.31
CA ILE A 66 4.91 40.56 -24.15
C ILE A 66 4.84 41.43 -25.42
N PRO A 67 5.93 42.13 -25.80
CA PRO A 67 5.99 42.88 -27.06
C PRO A 67 5.62 42.02 -28.28
N ALA A 68 4.90 42.61 -29.24
CA ALA A 68 4.39 41.88 -30.40
C ALA A 68 5.53 41.26 -31.22
N GLU A 69 6.65 41.98 -31.34
CA GLU A 69 7.85 41.62 -32.08
C GLU A 69 8.68 40.52 -31.39
N GLN A 70 8.43 40.26 -30.10
CA GLN A 70 9.21 39.27 -29.36
C GLN A 70 8.81 37.85 -29.77
N SER A 71 9.80 37.07 -30.21
CA SER A 71 9.63 35.66 -30.55
C SER A 71 9.58 34.79 -29.28
N ILE A 72 8.50 34.03 -29.13
CA ILE A 72 8.33 33.09 -28.01
C ILE A 72 9.30 31.92 -28.16
N THR A 73 9.51 31.44 -29.39
CA THR A 73 10.51 30.39 -29.65
C THR A 73 11.90 30.86 -29.26
N ARG A 74 12.27 32.08 -29.64
CA ARG A 74 13.57 32.65 -29.24
C ARG A 74 13.76 32.68 -27.72
N ASN A 75 12.72 33.02 -26.96
CA ASN A 75 12.79 33.02 -25.50
C ASN A 75 13.03 31.60 -24.95
N ILE A 76 12.31 30.60 -25.45
CA ILE A 76 12.45 29.21 -25.00
C ILE A 76 13.87 28.69 -25.26
N PHE A 77 14.36 28.81 -26.51
CA PHE A 77 15.67 28.26 -26.90
C PHE A 77 16.84 29.06 -26.31
N SER A 78 16.71 30.38 -26.15
CA SER A 78 17.75 31.19 -25.48
C SER A 78 17.91 30.81 -24.01
N ARG A 79 16.83 30.44 -23.30
CA ARG A 79 16.93 29.91 -21.92
C ARG A 79 17.65 28.57 -21.85
N LEU A 80 17.63 27.78 -22.92
CA LEU A 80 18.34 26.51 -23.01
C LEU A 80 19.79 26.67 -23.48
N GLY A 81 20.18 27.84 -23.98
CA GLY A 81 21.48 28.07 -24.61
C GLY A 81 21.60 27.48 -26.01
N ASN A 82 20.48 27.21 -26.69
CA ASN A 82 20.44 26.55 -28.00
C ASN A 82 20.05 27.51 -29.13
N GLU A 83 20.48 27.19 -30.35
CA GLU A 83 20.06 27.90 -31.56
C GLU A 83 18.59 27.63 -31.93
N ILE A 84 17.99 28.58 -32.67
CA ILE A 84 16.58 28.50 -33.05
C ILE A 84 16.42 27.58 -34.26
N PRO A 85 15.53 26.58 -34.22
CA PRO A 85 15.25 25.74 -35.37
C PRO A 85 14.52 26.52 -36.49
N ASN A 86 15.03 26.42 -37.72
CA ASN A 86 14.44 27.09 -38.89
C ASN A 86 12.94 26.76 -39.08
N LYS A 87 12.57 25.48 -38.89
CA LYS A 87 11.17 25.00 -38.99
C LYS A 87 10.22 25.66 -37.98
N LEU A 88 10.70 26.04 -36.79
CA LEU A 88 9.89 26.69 -35.76
C LEU A 88 9.80 28.20 -35.98
N SER A 89 10.81 28.80 -36.61
CA SER A 89 10.78 30.23 -36.98
C SER A 89 9.66 30.53 -37.99
N GLU A 90 9.36 29.58 -38.88
CA GLU A 90 8.25 29.68 -39.86
C GLU A 90 6.86 29.46 -39.25
N LEU A 91 6.77 28.95 -38.01
CA LEU A 91 5.51 28.69 -37.32
C LEU A 91 4.90 29.96 -36.72
N GLU A 92 5.75 30.93 -36.37
CA GLU A 92 5.37 32.20 -35.74
C GLU A 92 4.72 33.18 -36.73
N SER A 93 4.99 33.02 -38.03
CA SER A 93 4.36 33.81 -39.11
C SER A 93 2.92 33.39 -39.41
N LYS A 94 2.45 32.26 -38.86
CA LYS A 94 1.08 31.75 -39.00
C LYS A 94 0.25 32.15 -37.77
N ASP A 95 -0.28 33.38 -37.77
CA ASP A 95 -1.03 34.01 -36.66
C ASP A 95 -2.37 33.33 -36.28
N LYS A 96 -2.65 32.12 -36.80
CA LYS A 96 -3.87 31.35 -36.50
C LYS A 96 -3.72 30.42 -35.30
N LEU A 97 -2.51 30.21 -34.79
CA LEU A 97 -2.25 29.23 -33.73
C LEU A 97 -2.47 29.81 -32.34
N THR A 98 -2.89 28.94 -31.42
CA THR A 98 -2.96 29.26 -29.98
C THR A 98 -1.58 29.19 -29.35
N ALA A 99 -1.36 29.96 -28.26
CA ALA A 99 -0.12 29.91 -27.50
C ALA A 99 0.20 28.48 -27.00
N LYS A 100 -0.82 27.69 -26.68
CA LYS A 100 -0.71 26.26 -26.35
C LYS A 100 -0.08 25.47 -27.49
N GLN A 101 -0.65 25.55 -28.70
CA GLN A 101 -0.17 24.78 -29.84
C GLN A 101 1.28 25.14 -30.17
N TYR A 102 1.60 26.42 -30.09
CA TYR A 102 2.95 26.93 -30.30
C TYR A 102 3.94 26.36 -29.28
N TYR A 103 3.61 26.45 -28.00
CA TYR A 103 4.42 25.92 -26.92
C TYR A 103 4.58 24.38 -27.01
N GLN A 104 3.51 23.66 -27.37
CA GLN A 104 3.56 22.22 -27.57
C GLN A 104 4.49 21.83 -28.73
N ALA A 105 4.48 22.56 -29.85
CA ALA A 105 5.41 22.34 -30.95
C ALA A 105 6.87 22.52 -30.51
N CYS A 106 7.17 23.57 -29.74
CA CYS A 106 8.50 23.80 -29.18
C CYS A 106 8.91 22.68 -28.22
N LEU A 107 8.01 22.25 -27.34
CA LEU A 107 8.28 21.18 -26.37
C LEU A 107 8.56 19.84 -27.06
N LEU A 108 7.82 19.50 -28.12
CA LEU A 108 8.06 18.28 -28.90
C LEU A 108 9.38 18.34 -29.66
N HIS A 109 9.74 19.50 -30.20
CA HIS A 109 11.06 19.67 -30.82
C HIS A 109 12.19 19.53 -29.79
N CYS A 110 12.04 20.14 -28.60
CA CYS A 110 13.01 19.98 -27.53
C CYS A 110 13.11 18.51 -27.09
N LYS A 111 12.00 17.77 -27.07
CA LYS A 111 12.00 16.33 -26.76
C LYS A 111 12.95 15.54 -27.67
N THR A 112 12.91 15.78 -28.99
CA THR A 112 13.71 15.02 -29.94
C THR A 112 15.14 15.51 -30.03
N GLU A 113 15.33 16.83 -30.22
CA GLU A 113 16.64 17.39 -30.57
C GLU A 113 17.47 17.83 -29.36
N VAL A 114 16.82 18.25 -28.26
CA VAL A 114 17.53 18.83 -27.10
C VAL A 114 17.64 17.84 -25.95
N PHE A 115 16.56 17.12 -25.66
CA PHE A 115 16.49 16.16 -24.58
C PHE A 115 17.00 14.78 -25.01
N GLU A 116 17.07 14.53 -26.33
CA GLU A 116 17.46 13.25 -26.93
C GLU A 116 16.51 12.10 -26.52
N LEU A 117 15.21 12.40 -26.41
CA LEU A 117 14.16 11.47 -25.98
C LEU A 117 13.13 11.18 -27.10
N PRO A 118 13.54 10.81 -28.34
CA PRO A 118 12.59 10.59 -29.43
C PRO A 118 11.61 9.44 -29.16
N TYR A 119 12.03 8.46 -28.35
CA TYR A 119 11.25 7.28 -27.97
C TYR A 119 10.13 7.55 -26.96
N LEU A 120 10.12 8.73 -26.33
CA LEU A 120 9.18 9.06 -25.27
C LEU A 120 7.80 9.37 -25.88
N ASP A 121 6.73 8.76 -25.37
CA ASP A 121 5.37 9.04 -25.81
C ASP A 121 5.03 10.52 -25.58
N ASP A 122 4.59 11.21 -26.65
CA ASP A 122 4.17 12.60 -26.63
C ASP A 122 3.10 12.86 -25.56
N ARG A 123 2.23 11.89 -25.26
CA ARG A 123 1.21 12.01 -24.21
C ARG A 123 1.81 12.30 -22.84
N ILE A 124 3.00 11.76 -22.55
CA ILE A 124 3.68 11.98 -21.27
C ILE A 124 3.99 13.46 -21.12
N LEU A 125 4.41 14.14 -22.19
CA LEU A 125 4.71 15.57 -22.17
C LEU A 125 3.44 16.44 -22.31
N LEU A 126 2.56 16.09 -23.25
CA LEU A 126 1.45 16.95 -23.69
C LEU A 126 0.19 16.84 -22.83
N ARG A 127 0.01 15.76 -22.04
CA ARG A 127 -1.17 15.62 -21.16
C ARG A 127 -1.09 16.67 -20.05
N SER A 128 -1.98 17.66 -20.12
CA SER A 128 -1.85 18.93 -19.40
C SER A 128 -3.05 19.31 -18.53
N TYR A 129 -3.91 18.36 -18.14
CA TYR A 129 -5.16 18.71 -17.44
C TYR A 129 -4.90 19.45 -16.11
N LYS A 130 -3.80 19.14 -15.41
CA LYS A 130 -3.34 19.89 -14.22
C LYS A 130 -1.93 20.48 -14.35
N LEU A 131 -1.01 19.75 -15.01
CA LEU A 131 0.42 20.07 -15.08
C LEU A 131 0.85 20.54 -16.47
N TRP A 132 1.32 21.79 -16.58
CA TRP A 132 1.92 22.34 -17.79
C TRP A 132 3.44 22.27 -17.67
N LYS A 133 4.11 21.46 -18.48
CA LYS A 133 5.53 21.16 -18.27
C LYS A 133 6.42 22.25 -18.87
N SER A 134 7.29 22.81 -18.05
CA SER A 134 8.31 23.78 -18.45
C SER A 134 9.45 23.08 -19.17
N VAL A 135 9.85 23.64 -20.31
CA VAL A 135 10.97 23.14 -21.12
C VAL A 135 12.28 23.32 -20.34
N SER A 136 12.49 24.49 -19.72
CA SER A 136 13.71 24.75 -18.95
C SER A 136 13.83 23.81 -17.74
N MET A 137 12.72 23.56 -17.03
CA MET A 137 12.72 22.65 -15.89
C MET A 137 13.04 21.21 -16.32
N ILE A 138 12.44 20.72 -17.40
CA ILE A 138 12.74 19.37 -17.91
C ILE A 138 14.24 19.26 -18.25
N ALA A 139 14.80 20.28 -18.91
CA ALA A 139 16.22 20.30 -19.27
C ALA A 139 17.13 20.21 -18.03
N GLU A 140 16.88 21.04 -17.02
CA GLU A 140 17.64 21.04 -15.77
C GLU A 140 17.49 19.72 -14.99
N THR A 141 16.27 19.17 -14.94
CA THR A 141 15.99 17.91 -14.27
C THR A 141 16.68 16.75 -14.98
N LEU A 142 16.65 16.69 -16.32
CA LEU A 142 17.38 15.66 -17.09
C LEU A 142 18.89 15.75 -16.86
N LYS A 143 19.45 16.95 -16.77
CA LYS A 143 20.87 17.14 -16.45
C LYS A 143 21.22 16.47 -15.12
N ILE A 144 20.48 16.75 -14.05
CA ILE A 144 20.72 16.17 -12.72
C ILE A 144 20.48 14.66 -12.71
N LEU A 145 19.42 14.19 -13.36
CA LEU A 145 19.12 12.76 -13.46
C LEU A 145 20.28 12.00 -14.09
N ARG A 146 20.84 12.52 -15.19
CA ARG A 146 21.97 11.89 -15.90
C ARG A 146 23.29 12.04 -15.16
N THR A 147 23.59 13.21 -14.61
CA THR A 147 24.90 13.50 -13.99
C THR A 147 24.99 13.06 -12.54
N ASP A 148 24.06 13.50 -11.70
CA ASP A 148 24.14 13.30 -10.24
C ASP A 148 23.53 11.95 -9.82
N LEU A 149 22.48 11.49 -10.51
CA LEU A 149 21.81 10.21 -10.21
C LEU A 149 22.22 9.06 -11.16
N GLY A 150 22.95 9.36 -12.24
CA GLY A 150 23.42 8.35 -13.21
C GLY A 150 22.28 7.56 -13.86
N TYR A 151 21.19 8.23 -14.22
CA TYR A 151 20.09 7.62 -14.99
C TYR A 151 20.54 7.37 -16.42
N ASP A 152 20.31 6.16 -16.91
CA ASP A 152 20.43 5.84 -18.33
C ASP A 152 19.07 6.05 -19.05
N GLU A 153 19.11 5.99 -20.38
CA GLU A 153 17.90 6.17 -21.21
C GLU A 153 16.83 5.10 -20.91
N LYS A 154 17.24 3.88 -20.55
CA LYS A 154 16.32 2.80 -20.16
C LYS A 154 15.56 3.15 -18.88
N MET A 155 16.24 3.73 -17.89
CA MET A 155 15.66 4.14 -16.63
C MET A 155 14.74 5.35 -16.80
N ILE A 156 15.12 6.32 -17.62
CA ILE A 156 14.26 7.45 -17.99
C ILE A 156 13.02 6.95 -18.71
N LYS A 157 13.15 5.98 -19.64
CA LYS A 157 12.01 5.37 -20.32
C LYS A 157 11.06 4.67 -19.36
N LYS A 158 11.60 3.87 -18.44
CA LYS A 158 10.83 3.12 -17.44
C LYS A 158 10.09 4.03 -16.47
N HIS A 159 10.72 5.15 -16.08
CA HIS A 159 10.19 6.08 -15.09
C HIS A 159 9.99 7.47 -15.69
N ALA A 160 9.37 7.56 -16.86
CA ALA A 160 9.27 8.80 -17.63
C ALA A 160 8.66 9.99 -16.89
N PHE A 161 7.83 9.75 -15.87
CA PHE A 161 7.26 10.82 -15.05
C PHE A 161 8.34 11.66 -14.33
N VAL A 162 9.52 11.11 -14.02
CA VAL A 162 10.59 11.77 -13.26
C VAL A 162 11.14 13.03 -13.92
N ILE A 163 10.99 13.18 -15.23
CA ILE A 163 11.42 14.39 -15.97
C ILE A 163 10.66 15.65 -15.53
N THR A 164 9.55 15.48 -14.80
CA THR A 164 8.74 16.56 -14.22
C THR A 164 9.08 16.87 -12.76
N ALA A 165 10.03 16.15 -12.17
CA ALA A 165 10.53 16.48 -10.85
C ALA A 165 11.26 17.83 -10.87
N SER A 166 11.32 18.48 -9.71
CA SER A 166 12.04 19.75 -9.55
C SER A 166 13.53 19.49 -9.36
N ALA A 167 14.35 19.99 -10.28
CA ALA A 167 15.81 19.96 -10.20
C ALA A 167 16.34 20.40 -8.82
N ASP A 168 15.81 21.50 -8.28
CA ASP A 168 16.21 22.02 -6.98
C ASP A 168 15.83 21.08 -5.83
N ASN A 169 14.65 20.46 -5.89
CA ASN A 169 14.25 19.48 -4.88
C ASN A 169 15.16 18.25 -4.91
N ILE A 170 15.55 17.78 -6.09
CA ILE A 170 16.48 16.64 -6.22
C ILE A 170 17.84 17.00 -5.60
N ARG A 171 18.38 18.19 -5.88
CA ARG A 171 19.62 18.66 -5.24
C ARG A 171 19.48 18.76 -3.72
N LEU A 172 18.36 19.26 -3.24
CA LEU A 172 18.08 19.32 -1.80
C LEU A 172 18.04 17.92 -1.18
N LEU A 173 17.42 16.94 -1.83
CA LEU A 173 17.43 15.54 -1.38
C LEU A 173 18.86 14.99 -1.31
N LEU A 174 19.65 15.16 -2.37
CA LEU A 174 21.03 14.69 -2.42
C LEU A 174 21.92 15.35 -1.36
N ASN A 175 21.73 16.65 -1.10
CA ASN A 175 22.52 17.39 -0.12
C ASN A 175 22.06 17.18 1.33
N SER A 176 20.81 16.74 1.54
CA SER A 176 20.25 16.59 2.88
C SER A 176 20.52 15.22 3.52
N PHE A 177 20.91 14.23 2.71
CA PHE A 177 21.06 12.84 3.15
C PHE A 177 22.29 12.21 2.51
N ASP A 178 23.19 11.64 3.31
CA ASP A 178 24.23 10.74 2.79
C ASP A 178 23.63 9.36 2.49
N ASP A 179 22.82 8.87 3.43
CA ASP A 179 22.06 7.63 3.33
C ASP A 179 20.63 7.80 3.87
N ILE A 180 19.74 6.92 3.40
CA ILE A 180 18.43 6.71 4.03
C ILE A 180 18.38 5.27 4.50
N CYS A 181 18.27 5.09 5.82
CA CYS A 181 18.21 3.78 6.49
C CYS A 181 19.45 2.90 6.21
N GLY A 182 20.63 3.46 5.96
CA GLY A 182 21.85 2.72 5.62
C GLY A 182 21.97 2.33 4.14
N VAL A 183 21.12 2.88 3.27
CA VAL A 183 21.27 2.78 1.80
C VAL A 183 21.71 4.14 1.27
N PRO A 184 22.80 4.22 0.47
CA PRO A 184 23.25 5.48 -0.11
C PRO A 184 22.13 6.22 -0.85
N ILE A 185 22.04 7.54 -0.66
CA ILE A 185 20.90 8.34 -1.16
C ILE A 185 20.67 8.17 -2.67
N VAL A 186 21.75 8.15 -3.46
CA VAL A 186 21.67 7.98 -4.92
C VAL A 186 21.04 6.64 -5.27
N THR A 187 21.50 5.56 -4.66
CA THR A 187 20.94 4.21 -4.86
C THR A 187 19.48 4.16 -4.39
N PHE A 188 19.16 4.81 -3.28
CA PHE A 188 17.82 4.82 -2.71
C PHE A 188 16.81 5.53 -3.63
N LEU A 189 17.17 6.73 -4.13
CA LEU A 189 16.33 7.49 -5.07
C LEU A 189 16.16 6.80 -6.42
N LYS A 190 17.19 6.07 -6.89
CA LYS A 190 17.08 5.24 -8.10
C LYS A 190 16.10 4.09 -7.94
N ASN A 191 16.14 3.41 -6.79
CA ASN A 191 15.24 2.29 -6.49
C ASN A 191 13.80 2.77 -6.25
N TYR A 192 13.62 4.02 -5.80
CA TYR A 192 12.32 4.59 -5.48
C TYR A 192 12.11 5.99 -6.13
N PRO A 193 11.95 6.07 -7.47
CA PRO A 193 11.94 7.33 -8.21
C PRO A 193 10.79 8.28 -7.85
N TYR A 194 9.71 7.76 -7.26
CA TYR A 194 8.59 8.58 -6.79
C TYR A 194 9.00 9.53 -5.66
N LEU A 195 10.11 9.28 -4.96
CA LEU A 195 10.61 10.14 -3.88
C LEU A 195 11.19 11.46 -4.39
N LEU A 196 11.53 11.56 -5.69
CA LEU A 196 12.01 12.80 -6.30
C LEU A 196 10.98 13.94 -6.23
N PHE A 197 9.70 13.60 -6.00
CA PHE A 197 8.58 14.54 -5.85
C PHE A 197 8.28 14.92 -4.39
N GLN A 198 8.94 14.27 -3.44
CA GLN A 198 8.72 14.49 -2.02
C GLN A 198 9.61 15.61 -1.51
N ASP A 199 9.09 16.42 -0.59
CA ASP A 199 9.85 17.51 0.02
C ASP A 199 10.96 16.93 0.92
N ALA A 200 12.21 17.35 0.66
CA ALA A 200 13.38 16.86 1.40
C ALA A 200 13.29 17.14 2.91
N ASN A 201 12.74 18.30 3.30
CA ASN A 201 12.59 18.66 4.71
C ASN A 201 11.51 17.81 5.38
N ASN A 202 10.40 17.54 4.69
CA ASN A 202 9.38 16.63 5.17
C ASN A 202 9.93 15.23 5.42
N ILE A 203 10.69 14.66 4.46
CA ILE A 203 11.34 13.35 4.66
C ILE A 203 12.26 13.40 5.89
N LYS A 204 13.05 14.47 6.05
CA LYS A 204 13.98 14.62 7.17
C LYS A 204 13.24 14.60 8.50
N GLN A 205 12.16 15.36 8.62
CA GLN A 205 11.33 15.40 9.82
C GLN A 205 10.64 14.05 10.07
N LEU A 206 10.09 13.42 9.02
CA LEU A 206 9.43 12.13 9.12
C LEU A 206 10.37 11.03 9.60
N LEU A 207 11.62 10.99 9.12
CA LEU A 207 12.62 10.03 9.59
C LEU A 207 12.97 10.23 11.07
N VAL A 208 13.06 11.47 11.54
CA VAL A 208 13.25 11.77 12.97
C VAL A 208 12.05 11.28 13.78
N THR A 209 10.83 11.53 13.30
CA THR A 209 9.61 11.07 13.95
C THR A 209 9.52 9.53 13.98
N LEU A 210 9.81 8.84 12.86
CA LEU A 210 9.83 7.38 12.80
C LEU A 210 10.79 6.77 13.84
N LYS A 211 11.98 7.37 14.02
CA LYS A 211 12.93 6.96 15.07
C LYS A 211 12.36 7.21 16.48
N ARG A 212 11.67 8.33 16.70
CA ARG A 212 11.01 8.64 17.99
C ARG A 212 9.93 7.61 18.35
N TYR A 213 9.25 7.03 17.36
CA TYR A 213 8.29 5.95 17.57
C TYR A 213 8.94 4.55 17.53
N GLU A 214 10.27 4.46 17.63
CA GLU A 214 11.04 3.21 17.69
C GLU A 214 10.83 2.29 16.48
N ILE A 215 10.54 2.86 15.30
CA ILE A 215 10.37 2.07 14.08
C ILE A 215 11.76 1.68 13.51
N PRO A 216 12.06 0.38 13.34
CA PRO A 216 13.35 -0.06 12.83
C PRO A 216 13.59 0.35 11.36
N ASN A 217 14.83 0.69 11.03
CA ASN A 217 15.24 1.04 9.66
C ASN A 217 14.88 -0.05 8.62
N GLU A 218 15.01 -1.33 8.98
CA GLU A 218 14.65 -2.45 8.10
C GLU A 218 13.16 -2.46 7.74
N GLN A 219 12.31 -2.03 8.67
CA GLN A 219 10.88 -1.89 8.43
C GLN A 219 10.60 -0.72 7.49
N ILE A 220 11.29 0.41 7.65
CA ILE A 220 11.17 1.58 6.76
C ILE A 220 11.62 1.23 5.34
N LYS A 221 12.72 0.49 5.18
CA LYS A 221 13.17 -0.01 3.85
C LYS A 221 12.08 -0.83 3.17
N LYS A 222 11.52 -1.79 3.91
CA LYS A 222 10.48 -2.70 3.40
C LYS A 222 9.18 -1.97 3.06
N TYR A 223 8.82 -0.96 3.84
CA TYR A 223 7.59 -0.18 3.71
C TYR A 223 7.89 1.30 3.39
N ASN A 224 8.78 1.53 2.43
CA ASN A 224 9.28 2.87 2.06
C ASN A 224 8.21 3.84 1.54
N LYS A 225 7.05 3.33 1.12
CA LYS A 225 5.91 4.16 0.71
C LYS A 225 5.41 5.07 1.83
N ILE A 226 5.74 4.79 3.10
CA ILE A 226 5.47 5.71 4.20
C ILE A 226 6.11 7.09 3.99
N LEU A 227 7.24 7.17 3.27
CA LEU A 227 7.93 8.43 2.99
C LEU A 227 7.18 9.36 2.02
N LYS A 228 6.01 8.93 1.52
CA LYS A 228 5.11 9.75 0.70
C LYS A 228 4.18 10.65 1.52
N ILE A 229 4.04 10.41 2.82
CA ILE A 229 3.09 11.17 3.63
C ILE A 229 3.80 12.32 4.36
N ASP A 230 3.03 13.34 4.69
CA ASP A 230 3.52 14.45 5.49
C ASP A 230 3.75 14.01 6.94
N ASN A 231 4.78 14.57 7.57
CA ASN A 231 5.14 14.26 8.95
C ASN A 231 3.99 14.52 9.93
N GLU A 232 3.24 15.61 9.72
CA GLU A 232 2.06 15.95 10.51
C GLU A 232 0.97 14.87 10.38
N THR A 233 0.69 14.44 9.16
CA THR A 233 -0.27 13.37 8.88
C THR A 233 0.17 12.03 9.48
N PHE A 234 1.46 11.73 9.45
CA PHE A 234 1.99 10.54 10.14
C PHE A 234 1.70 10.58 11.64
N ILE A 235 2.00 11.72 12.29
CA ILE A 235 1.76 11.89 13.73
C ILE A 235 0.27 11.76 14.06
N GLU A 236 -0.58 12.47 13.32
CA GLU A 236 -2.03 12.42 13.50
C GLU A 236 -2.57 10.98 13.40
N ARG A 237 -2.21 10.27 12.33
CA ARG A 237 -2.66 8.88 12.11
C ARG A 237 -2.11 7.91 13.15
N MET A 238 -0.87 8.11 13.58
CA MET A 238 -0.28 7.30 14.64
C MET A 238 -1.00 7.49 15.98
N GLU A 239 -1.28 8.74 16.36
CA GLU A 239 -2.05 9.02 17.58
C GLU A 239 -3.50 8.54 17.49
N MET A 240 -4.11 8.61 16.31
CA MET A 240 -5.42 8.02 16.05
C MET A 240 -5.41 6.50 16.28
N ILE A 241 -4.42 5.79 15.72
CA ILE A 241 -4.27 4.33 15.91
C ILE A 241 -4.07 3.99 17.39
N LYS A 242 -3.27 4.77 18.12
CA LYS A 242 -3.07 4.56 19.57
C LYS A 242 -4.34 4.68 20.38
N ARG A 243 -5.27 5.55 19.98
CA ARG A 243 -6.56 5.77 20.66
C ARG A 243 -7.63 4.75 20.28
N HIS A 244 -7.45 4.03 19.19
CA HIS A 244 -8.45 3.10 18.66
C HIS A 244 -8.33 1.73 19.33
N SER A 245 -9.43 1.22 19.89
CA SER A 245 -9.49 -0.05 20.64
C SER A 245 -8.89 -1.24 19.90
N ASP A 246 -9.28 -1.45 18.64
CA ASP A 246 -8.85 -2.62 17.86
C ASP A 246 -7.47 -2.45 17.19
N LEU A 247 -7.14 -1.23 16.75
CA LEU A 247 -5.90 -0.95 16.02
C LEU A 247 -4.68 -0.81 16.94
N TYR A 248 -4.87 -0.42 18.20
CA TYR A 248 -3.80 -0.30 19.18
C TYR A 248 -2.97 -1.57 19.30
N ILE A 249 -3.62 -2.74 19.19
CA ILE A 249 -2.99 -4.07 19.27
C ILE A 249 -1.92 -4.24 18.17
N TRP A 250 -2.04 -3.52 17.05
CA TRP A 250 -1.15 -3.65 15.88
C TRP A 250 0.00 -2.64 15.86
N LEU A 251 0.16 -1.79 16.87
CA LEU A 251 1.25 -0.80 16.93
C LEU A 251 2.64 -1.41 16.76
N LYS A 252 2.85 -2.60 17.35
CA LYS A 252 4.13 -3.34 17.25
C LYS A 252 4.22 -4.27 16.04
N HIS A 253 3.19 -4.30 15.18
CA HIS A 253 3.17 -5.21 14.05
C HIS A 253 4.07 -4.68 12.91
N PRO A 254 4.82 -5.54 12.20
CA PRO A 254 5.71 -5.10 11.11
C PRO A 254 5.02 -4.33 9.98
N ARG A 255 3.70 -4.50 9.81
CA ARG A 255 2.89 -3.78 8.80
C ARG A 255 2.24 -2.49 9.31
N ILE A 256 2.60 -1.98 10.49
CA ILE A 256 2.01 -0.76 11.03
C ILE A 256 2.17 0.43 10.07
N LEU A 257 3.29 0.50 9.32
CA LEU A 257 3.52 1.54 8.33
C LEU A 257 2.52 1.51 7.17
N ASP A 258 2.13 0.31 6.70
CA ASP A 258 1.08 0.18 5.68
C ASP A 258 -0.31 0.56 6.23
N ILE A 259 -0.58 0.25 7.50
CA ILE A 259 -1.83 0.64 8.18
C ILE A 259 -1.90 2.18 8.29
N ILE A 260 -0.79 2.84 8.61
CA ILE A 260 -0.71 4.31 8.66
C ILE A 260 -0.86 4.89 7.25
N LEU A 261 -0.29 4.27 6.23
CA LEU A 261 -0.46 4.72 4.86
C LEU A 261 -1.93 4.66 4.42
N HIS A 262 -2.62 3.57 4.76
CA HIS A 262 -4.00 3.28 4.35
C HIS A 262 -5.01 3.42 5.51
N THR A 263 -4.88 4.47 6.33
CA THR A 263 -5.66 4.61 7.57
C THR A 263 -7.17 4.70 7.33
N ASN A 264 -7.62 5.46 6.32
CA ASN A 264 -9.05 5.60 6.00
C ASN A 264 -9.66 4.24 5.62
N MET A 265 -9.05 3.55 4.64
CA MET A 265 -9.45 2.21 4.24
C MET A 265 -9.43 1.22 5.43
N THR A 266 -8.40 1.28 6.27
CA THR A 266 -8.28 0.41 7.45
C THR A 266 -9.44 0.64 8.42
N LYS A 267 -9.77 1.90 8.70
CA LYS A 267 -10.87 2.28 9.58
C LYS A 267 -12.21 1.82 9.01
N ASP A 268 -12.50 2.16 7.76
CA ASP A 268 -13.76 1.78 7.08
C ASP A 268 -13.96 0.25 7.11
N ARG A 269 -12.88 -0.51 6.90
CA ARG A 269 -12.93 -1.98 6.94
C ARG A 269 -13.08 -2.54 8.34
N ILE A 270 -12.52 -1.91 9.37
CA ILE A 270 -12.72 -2.33 10.76
C ILE A 270 -14.16 -2.02 11.21
N ASP A 271 -14.65 -0.82 10.92
CA ASP A 271 -16.04 -0.43 11.20
C ASP A 271 -17.01 -1.40 10.51
N PHE A 272 -16.73 -1.77 9.27
CA PHE A 272 -17.49 -2.80 8.57
C PHE A 272 -17.42 -4.17 9.27
N LEU A 273 -16.23 -4.60 9.71
CA LEU A 273 -16.07 -5.87 10.42
C LEU A 273 -16.76 -5.88 11.79
N HIS A 274 -16.91 -4.73 12.45
CA HIS A 274 -17.75 -4.58 13.64
C HIS A 274 -19.22 -4.84 13.31
N ILE A 275 -19.74 -4.24 12.22
CA ILE A 275 -21.14 -4.43 11.78
C ILE A 275 -21.44 -5.91 11.51
N VAL A 276 -20.51 -6.64 10.90
CA VAL A 276 -20.68 -8.09 10.64
C VAL A 276 -20.22 -8.99 11.80
N ASN A 277 -19.90 -8.42 12.96
CA ASN A 277 -19.42 -9.11 14.17
C ASN A 277 -18.21 -10.04 13.92
N ARG A 278 -17.29 -9.62 13.04
CA ARG A 278 -16.10 -10.40 12.63
C ARG A 278 -14.76 -9.72 12.93
N VAL A 279 -14.76 -8.59 13.62
CA VAL A 279 -13.55 -7.82 13.97
C VAL A 279 -12.51 -8.62 14.76
N LYS A 280 -12.95 -9.52 15.64
CA LYS A 280 -12.05 -10.36 16.47
C LYS A 280 -11.14 -11.30 15.65
N TRP A 281 -11.48 -11.54 14.39
CA TRP A 281 -10.69 -12.35 13.47
C TRP A 281 -9.91 -11.50 12.46
N ALA A 282 -9.99 -10.17 12.56
CA ALA A 282 -9.26 -9.26 11.72
C ALA A 282 -7.75 -9.41 11.96
N ARG A 283 -7.00 -9.55 10.88
CA ARG A 283 -5.53 -9.47 10.88
C ARG A 283 -5.12 -8.28 10.02
N PRO A 284 -3.97 -7.65 10.29
CA PRO A 284 -3.42 -6.61 9.41
C PRO A 284 -3.40 -7.03 7.94
N HIS A 285 -3.09 -8.29 7.65
CA HIS A 285 -3.10 -8.80 6.29
C HIS A 285 -4.49 -8.79 5.64
N THR A 286 -5.53 -9.19 6.37
CA THR A 286 -6.92 -9.20 5.88
C THR A 286 -7.38 -7.78 5.59
N ILE A 287 -7.11 -6.85 6.51
CA ILE A 287 -7.51 -5.44 6.37
C ILE A 287 -6.78 -4.75 5.22
N LEU A 288 -5.50 -5.06 5.00
CA LEU A 288 -4.69 -4.48 3.92
C LEU A 288 -4.82 -5.22 2.58
N SER A 289 -5.64 -6.27 2.50
CA SER A 289 -5.76 -7.08 1.28
C SER A 289 -6.59 -6.39 0.19
N LYS A 290 -6.57 -6.92 -1.04
CA LYS A 290 -7.51 -6.46 -2.09
C LYS A 290 -8.95 -6.78 -1.67
N LYS A 291 -9.92 -5.97 -2.09
CA LYS A 291 -11.35 -6.17 -1.76
C LYS A 291 -11.86 -7.57 -2.05
N ILE A 292 -11.45 -8.19 -3.16
CA ILE A 292 -11.81 -9.58 -3.49
C ILE A 292 -11.40 -10.57 -2.38
N ASN A 293 -10.24 -10.36 -1.76
CA ASN A 293 -9.76 -11.21 -0.68
C ASN A 293 -10.50 -10.95 0.63
N LEU A 294 -10.89 -9.69 0.89
CA LEU A 294 -11.77 -9.34 1.99
C LEU A 294 -13.16 -9.96 1.80
N GLU A 295 -13.71 -9.93 0.58
CA GLU A 295 -14.96 -10.58 0.21
C GLU A 295 -14.91 -12.09 0.42
N LYS A 296 -13.83 -12.75 -0.02
CA LYS A 296 -13.60 -14.16 0.26
C LYS A 296 -13.50 -14.45 1.75
N PHE A 297 -12.87 -13.56 2.51
CA PHE A 297 -12.78 -13.67 3.98
C PHE A 297 -14.17 -13.61 4.64
N LEU A 298 -15.10 -12.83 4.08
CA LEU A 298 -16.47 -12.65 4.57
C LEU A 298 -17.43 -13.75 4.11
N GLN A 299 -17.31 -14.20 2.86
CA GLN A 299 -18.17 -15.23 2.25
C GLN A 299 -17.83 -16.63 2.77
N ASN A 300 -16.54 -16.88 3.00
CA ASN A 300 -16.15 -18.08 3.72
C ASN A 300 -16.49 -17.82 5.19
N ASN A 301 -17.60 -18.39 5.67
CA ASN A 301 -17.92 -18.50 7.11
C ASN A 301 -16.77 -19.13 7.95
N ILE A 302 -15.73 -19.61 7.27
CA ILE A 302 -14.52 -20.24 7.79
C ILE A 302 -13.36 -19.79 6.89
N SER A 303 -12.91 -18.54 7.00
CA SER A 303 -11.66 -18.13 6.37
C SER A 303 -10.48 -18.61 7.22
N ILE A 304 -10.10 -19.89 7.02
CA ILE A 304 -8.80 -20.52 7.34
C ILE A 304 -8.10 -19.83 8.54
N ILE A 305 -8.60 -20.09 9.74
CA ILE A 305 -8.12 -19.46 10.97
C ILE A 305 -6.72 -19.99 11.30
N SER A 306 -6.43 -21.24 10.94
CA SER A 306 -5.18 -21.92 11.30
C SER A 306 -4.25 -22.15 10.11
N THR A 307 -3.06 -21.53 10.15
CA THR A 307 -1.92 -21.95 9.29
C THR A 307 -1.07 -22.95 10.07
N LYS A 308 -0.52 -23.96 9.38
CA LYS A 308 0.38 -24.95 10.02
C LYS A 308 1.55 -24.28 10.75
N LYS A 309 2.04 -23.13 10.23
CA LYS A 309 3.13 -22.36 10.86
C LYS A 309 2.75 -21.79 12.23
N ALA A 310 1.55 -21.23 12.37
CA ALA A 310 1.10 -20.68 13.65
C ALA A 310 0.76 -21.79 14.67
N LEU A 311 0.20 -22.92 14.22
CA LEU A 311 0.02 -24.10 15.09
C LEU A 311 1.37 -24.66 15.57
N LYS A 312 2.37 -24.72 14.69
CA LYS A 312 3.74 -25.12 15.05
C LYS A 312 4.29 -24.27 16.20
N TYR A 313 4.06 -22.96 16.18
CA TYR A 313 4.46 -22.08 17.27
C TYR A 313 3.74 -22.39 18.59
N VAL A 314 2.41 -22.52 18.58
CA VAL A 314 1.61 -22.81 19.80
C VAL A 314 1.98 -24.18 20.38
N PHE A 315 2.11 -25.20 19.54
CA PHE A 315 2.49 -26.55 19.98
C PHE A 315 3.93 -26.59 20.49
N SER A 316 4.86 -25.88 19.84
CA SER A 316 6.24 -25.79 20.33
C SER A 316 6.32 -25.12 21.70
N LYS A 317 5.47 -24.11 21.95
CA LYS A 317 5.38 -23.39 23.22
C LYS A 317 4.77 -24.25 24.34
N GLU A 318 3.68 -24.95 24.06
CA GLU A 318 2.91 -25.64 25.11
C GLU A 318 3.30 -27.11 25.31
N LEU A 319 3.81 -27.80 24.27
CA LEU A 319 4.08 -29.24 24.26
C LEU A 319 5.57 -29.59 24.04
N GLY A 320 6.45 -28.61 23.84
CA GLY A 320 7.89 -28.82 23.57
C GLY A 320 8.21 -29.07 22.09
N THR A 321 9.47 -29.44 21.79
CA THR A 321 10.05 -29.37 20.43
C THR A 321 9.41 -30.29 19.37
N ASP A 322 9.19 -29.69 18.20
CA ASP A 322 8.83 -30.16 16.85
C ASP A 322 7.87 -31.36 16.68
N HIS A 323 6.64 -31.19 17.18
CA HIS A 323 5.51 -32.08 16.89
C HIS A 323 4.86 -31.83 15.51
N VAL A 324 5.65 -31.86 14.43
CA VAL A 324 5.12 -31.68 13.06
C VAL A 324 4.06 -32.74 12.73
N ASP A 325 4.25 -33.96 13.26
CA ASP A 325 3.33 -35.07 13.06
C ASP A 325 1.98 -34.85 13.74
N LEU A 326 1.95 -34.21 14.92
CA LEU A 326 0.68 -33.86 15.58
C LEU A 326 -0.12 -32.84 14.78
N ILE A 327 0.53 -31.90 14.09
CA ILE A 327 -0.16 -30.95 13.21
C ILE A 327 -0.79 -31.70 12.03
N ASN A 328 -0.12 -32.73 11.51
CA ASN A 328 -0.67 -33.56 10.44
C ASN A 328 -1.80 -34.46 10.93
N ILE A 329 -1.72 -34.98 12.16
CA ILE A 329 -2.80 -35.75 12.80
C ILE A 329 -4.02 -34.85 13.03
N LEU A 330 -3.84 -33.69 13.67
CA LEU A 330 -4.91 -32.70 13.87
C LEU A 330 -5.53 -32.26 12.53
N ALA A 331 -4.72 -32.16 11.48
CA ALA A 331 -5.20 -31.77 10.16
C ALA A 331 -6.11 -32.80 9.47
N ARG A 332 -6.23 -34.02 10.01
CA ARG A 332 -7.19 -35.03 9.54
C ARG A 332 -8.63 -34.66 9.89
N HIS A 333 -8.83 -33.90 10.96
CA HIS A 333 -10.14 -33.43 11.38
C HIS A 333 -10.68 -32.36 10.42
N LYS A 334 -11.87 -32.55 9.85
CA LYS A 334 -12.41 -31.69 8.77
C LYS A 334 -12.38 -30.19 9.11
N HIS A 335 -12.60 -29.88 10.37
CA HIS A 335 -12.74 -28.52 10.90
C HIS A 335 -11.53 -27.98 11.66
N TRP A 336 -10.34 -28.59 11.58
CA TRP A 336 -9.16 -28.11 12.34
C TRP A 336 -8.77 -26.63 12.09
N LYS A 337 -9.19 -26.08 10.94
CA LYS A 337 -8.95 -24.67 10.56
C LYS A 337 -10.01 -23.69 11.09
N THR A 338 -11.03 -24.15 11.79
CA THR A 338 -12.15 -23.32 12.27
C THR A 338 -11.95 -22.80 13.69
N VAL A 339 -11.10 -23.46 14.48
CA VAL A 339 -10.86 -23.15 15.89
C VAL A 339 -9.76 -22.10 16.04
N GLY A 340 -9.98 -21.11 16.91
CA GLY A 340 -9.02 -20.01 17.12
C GLY A 340 -7.77 -20.45 17.89
N PHE A 341 -6.61 -19.86 17.58
CA PHE A 341 -5.35 -20.17 18.29
C PHE A 341 -5.43 -19.89 19.79
N VAL A 342 -6.18 -18.86 20.19
CA VAL A 342 -6.37 -18.51 21.60
C VAL A 342 -7.15 -19.62 22.32
N GLU A 343 -8.19 -20.16 21.67
CA GLU A 343 -9.00 -21.26 22.21
C GLU A 343 -8.15 -22.53 22.35
N ILE A 344 -7.31 -22.84 21.35
CA ILE A 344 -6.38 -23.98 21.39
C ILE A 344 -5.33 -23.82 22.51
N ASP A 345 -4.73 -22.64 22.68
CA ASP A 345 -3.75 -22.35 23.75
C ASP A 345 -4.38 -22.47 25.14
N GLN A 346 -5.62 -21.97 25.32
CA GLN A 346 -6.38 -22.09 26.57
C GLN A 346 -6.71 -23.54 26.90
N MET A 347 -7.22 -24.30 25.94
CA MET A 347 -7.54 -25.72 26.12
C MET A 347 -6.29 -26.55 26.45
N LEU A 348 -5.17 -26.32 25.77
CA LEU A 348 -3.91 -27.00 26.08
C LEU A 348 -3.43 -26.73 27.51
N LYS A 349 -3.56 -25.48 27.98
CA LYS A 349 -3.23 -25.14 29.38
C LYS A 349 -4.14 -25.85 30.37
N TYR A 350 -5.44 -25.90 30.09
CA TYR A 350 -6.39 -26.65 30.92
C TYR A 350 -6.04 -28.15 30.96
N LEU A 351 -5.82 -28.79 29.81
CA LEU A 351 -5.51 -30.22 29.76
C LEU A 351 -4.21 -30.56 30.51
N LYS A 352 -3.19 -29.69 30.43
CA LYS A 352 -1.91 -29.87 31.15
C LYS A 352 -2.06 -29.83 32.68
N GLN A 353 -3.15 -29.29 33.22
CA GLN A 353 -3.41 -29.32 34.67
C GLN A 353 -3.90 -30.68 35.15
N HIS A 354 -4.46 -31.50 34.25
CA HIS A 354 -5.14 -32.74 34.61
C HIS A 354 -4.58 -34.00 33.92
N PHE A 355 -3.83 -33.84 32.84
CA PHE A 355 -3.33 -34.92 31.99
C PHE A 355 -1.85 -34.71 31.64
N THR A 356 -1.14 -35.82 31.38
CA THR A 356 0.25 -35.76 30.92
C THR A 356 0.31 -35.36 29.44
N ILE A 357 1.45 -34.80 29.02
CA ILE A 357 1.67 -34.39 27.62
C ILE A 357 1.49 -35.57 26.66
N SER A 358 1.96 -36.76 27.02
CA SER A 358 1.83 -37.96 26.18
C SER A 358 0.35 -38.33 25.93
N GLU A 359 -0.51 -38.23 26.95
CA GLU A 359 -1.94 -38.54 26.86
C GLU A 359 -2.68 -37.51 25.99
N ILE A 360 -2.30 -36.23 26.12
CA ILE A 360 -2.83 -35.14 25.29
C ILE A 360 -2.45 -35.33 23.83
N CYS A 361 -1.19 -35.69 23.55
CA CYS A 361 -0.69 -35.93 22.19
C CYS A 361 -1.42 -37.08 21.50
N GLN A 362 -1.74 -38.16 22.23
CA GLN A 362 -2.51 -39.29 21.68
C GLN A 362 -3.96 -38.92 21.35
N ASN A 363 -4.54 -37.95 22.05
CA ASN A 363 -5.92 -37.49 21.88
C ASN A 363 -6.00 -36.03 21.38
N ILE A 364 -5.08 -35.62 20.50
CA ILE A 364 -4.86 -34.21 20.16
C ILE A 364 -6.09 -33.50 19.59
N HIS A 365 -7.05 -34.21 18.99
CA HIS A 365 -8.29 -33.64 18.47
C HIS A 365 -9.15 -32.96 19.55
N ILE A 366 -8.97 -33.32 20.83
CA ILE A 366 -9.75 -32.73 21.93
C ILE A 366 -9.53 -31.22 22.05
N VAL A 367 -8.38 -30.71 21.57
CA VAL A 367 -8.06 -29.27 21.59
C VAL A 367 -8.98 -28.43 20.70
N LEU A 368 -9.76 -29.07 19.83
CA LEU A 368 -10.68 -28.40 18.92
C LEU A 368 -12.07 -28.14 19.53
N TYR A 369 -12.38 -28.75 20.67
CA TYR A 369 -13.70 -28.67 21.30
C TYR A 369 -13.76 -27.53 22.32
N ALA A 370 -14.97 -27.09 22.69
CA ALA A 370 -15.15 -26.06 23.69
C ALA A 370 -14.76 -26.56 25.09
N GLN A 371 -13.94 -25.80 25.82
CA GLN A 371 -13.44 -26.17 27.15
C GLN A 371 -14.55 -26.55 28.13
N SER A 372 -15.61 -25.74 28.23
CA SER A 372 -16.74 -25.99 29.12
C SER A 372 -17.44 -27.34 28.85
N ARG A 373 -17.51 -27.77 27.59
CA ARG A 373 -18.17 -29.02 27.22
C ARG A 373 -17.28 -30.22 27.50
N VAL A 374 -15.98 -30.09 27.28
CA VAL A 374 -15.00 -31.12 27.66
C VAL A 374 -15.00 -31.33 29.17
N GLU A 375 -15.06 -30.25 29.96
CA GLU A 375 -15.19 -30.31 31.42
C GLU A 375 -16.44 -31.07 31.88
N GLU A 376 -17.60 -30.72 31.32
CA GLU A 376 -18.89 -31.37 31.63
C GLU A 376 -18.86 -32.88 31.34
N VAL A 377 -18.45 -33.27 30.12
CA VAL A 377 -18.40 -34.67 29.71
C VAL A 377 -17.38 -35.45 30.53
N LEU A 378 -16.22 -34.87 30.86
CA LEU A 378 -15.24 -35.53 31.73
C LEU A 378 -15.74 -35.69 33.16
N ALA A 379 -16.49 -34.73 33.69
CA ALA A 379 -17.10 -34.83 35.01
C ALA A 379 -18.15 -35.95 35.06
N ASP A 380 -19.03 -36.03 34.05
CA ASP A 380 -20.04 -37.08 33.93
C ASP A 380 -19.41 -38.47 33.82
N LEU A 381 -18.38 -38.62 32.98
CA LEU A 381 -17.65 -39.89 32.84
C LEU A 381 -16.97 -40.30 34.14
N LYS A 382 -16.35 -39.35 34.86
CA LYS A 382 -15.76 -39.65 36.17
C LYS A 382 -16.84 -40.02 37.17
N GLN A 383 -17.98 -39.35 37.21
CA GLN A 383 -19.06 -39.70 38.13
C GLN A 383 -19.63 -41.11 37.85
N GLN A 384 -19.79 -41.47 36.59
CA GLN A 384 -20.34 -42.77 36.18
C GLN A 384 -19.38 -43.95 36.45
N TYR A 385 -18.08 -43.75 36.24
CA TYR A 385 -17.11 -44.85 36.25
C TYR A 385 -16.12 -44.83 37.43
N SER A 386 -16.09 -43.79 38.27
CA SER A 386 -15.17 -43.77 39.43
C SER A 386 -15.62 -44.70 40.57
N ASN A 387 -16.88 -45.11 40.61
CA ASN A 387 -17.44 -45.96 41.66
C ASN A 387 -17.67 -47.42 41.22
N SER A 388 -17.41 -47.76 39.95
CA SER A 388 -17.58 -49.13 39.45
C SER A 388 -16.30 -49.94 39.71
N THR A 389 -16.43 -51.03 40.46
CA THR A 389 -15.33 -51.97 40.75
C THR A 389 -14.92 -52.83 39.55
N GLU A 390 -15.68 -52.79 38.45
CA GLU A 390 -15.49 -53.65 37.28
C GLU A 390 -14.57 -53.03 36.20
N HIS A 391 -14.49 -51.69 36.12
CA HIS A 391 -13.75 -51.00 35.05
C HIS A 391 -12.93 -49.83 35.60
N SER A 392 -11.62 -50.03 35.75
CA SER A 392 -10.67 -48.95 36.05
C SER A 392 -10.11 -48.40 34.74
N PHE A 393 -10.53 -47.19 34.35
CA PHE A 393 -10.02 -46.51 33.16
C PHE A 393 -8.80 -45.65 33.50
N THR A 394 -7.79 -45.69 32.63
CA THR A 394 -6.66 -44.76 32.65
C THR A 394 -7.09 -43.37 32.17
N ASN A 395 -6.35 -42.33 32.56
CA ASN A 395 -6.57 -40.96 32.10
C ASN A 395 -6.60 -40.83 30.56
N ASN A 396 -5.76 -41.61 29.88
CA ASN A 396 -5.77 -41.71 28.42
C ASN A 396 -7.12 -42.24 27.87
N GLN A 397 -7.66 -43.28 28.49
CA GLN A 397 -8.96 -43.86 28.11
C GLN A 397 -10.11 -42.89 28.41
N TYR A 398 -10.03 -42.11 29.50
CA TYR A 398 -11.00 -41.05 29.77
C TYR A 398 -11.01 -39.96 28.69
N LEU A 399 -9.84 -39.54 28.18
CA LEU A 399 -9.77 -38.58 27.07
C LEU A 399 -10.34 -39.15 25.77
N ALA A 400 -10.01 -40.41 25.46
CA ALA A 400 -10.54 -41.09 24.28
C ALA A 400 -12.08 -41.27 24.36
N LEU A 401 -12.59 -41.66 25.53
CA LEU A 401 -14.03 -41.77 25.79
C LEU A 401 -14.72 -40.41 25.75
N CYS A 402 -14.08 -39.35 26.26
CA CYS A 402 -14.60 -37.99 26.17
C CYS A 402 -14.77 -37.57 24.71
N LEU A 403 -13.74 -37.76 23.88
CA LEU A 403 -13.82 -37.52 22.43
C LEU A 403 -14.94 -38.32 21.77
N TYR A 404 -15.07 -39.60 22.11
CA TYR A 404 -16.15 -40.44 21.62
C TYR A 404 -17.52 -39.88 22.00
N MET A 405 -17.72 -39.49 23.26
CA MET A 405 -19.00 -38.96 23.75
C MET A 405 -19.35 -37.60 23.12
N LEU A 406 -18.35 -36.76 22.81
CA LEU A 406 -18.56 -35.48 22.13
C LEU A 406 -19.03 -35.66 20.68
N GLU A 407 -18.58 -36.71 20.00
CA GLU A 407 -18.89 -36.97 18.59
C GLU A 407 -20.03 -37.97 18.37
N LYS A 408 -20.39 -38.76 19.39
CA LYS A 408 -21.42 -39.81 19.32
C LYS A 408 -22.73 -39.29 18.76
N ASP A 409 -23.22 -38.15 19.26
CA ASP A 409 -24.49 -37.56 18.85
C ASP A 409 -24.43 -36.91 17.45
N ASN A 410 -23.21 -36.67 16.96
CA ASN A 410 -22.93 -36.08 15.65
C ASN A 410 -22.50 -37.13 14.62
N HIS A 411 -22.69 -38.43 14.90
CA HIS A 411 -22.34 -39.53 14.00
C HIS A 411 -20.88 -39.51 13.50
N PHE A 412 -19.96 -38.94 14.30
CA PHE A 412 -18.55 -38.80 13.94
C PHE A 412 -18.33 -38.01 12.63
N THR A 413 -19.19 -37.03 12.33
CA THR A 413 -19.03 -36.13 11.18
C THR A 413 -18.04 -35.00 11.43
N ASP A 414 -17.37 -34.99 12.60
CA ASP A 414 -16.50 -33.92 13.12
C ASP A 414 -17.25 -32.62 13.46
N ASP A 415 -18.59 -32.61 13.35
CA ASP A 415 -19.42 -31.43 13.59
C ASP A 415 -19.69 -31.19 15.08
N GLY A 416 -19.27 -32.10 15.97
CA GLY A 416 -19.42 -31.96 17.42
C GLY A 416 -18.65 -30.79 18.02
N ILE A 417 -17.66 -30.22 17.30
CA ILE A 417 -17.03 -28.93 17.64
C ILE A 417 -18.06 -27.80 17.79
N TRP A 418 -19.18 -27.88 17.09
CA TRP A 418 -20.21 -26.84 17.07
C TRP A 418 -21.35 -27.09 18.06
N SER A 419 -21.40 -28.25 18.70
CA SER A 419 -22.42 -28.54 19.70
C SER A 419 -22.24 -27.59 20.90
N GLY A 420 -23.23 -26.72 21.12
CA GLY A 420 -23.19 -25.60 22.08
C GLY A 420 -22.89 -24.21 21.50
N ARG A 421 -22.41 -24.09 20.25
CA ARG A 421 -22.20 -22.78 19.57
C ARG A 421 -23.43 -22.31 18.77
N TYR A 422 -24.42 -23.17 18.55
CA TYR A 422 -25.57 -22.91 17.66
C TYR A 422 -26.55 -21.82 18.13
N ASN A 423 -26.52 -21.42 19.41
CA ASN A 423 -27.50 -20.46 19.92
C ASN A 423 -27.14 -18.97 19.75
N ALA A 424 -25.98 -18.63 19.16
CA ALA A 424 -25.53 -17.23 19.10
C ALA A 424 -25.07 -16.69 17.72
N GLN A 425 -25.03 -17.49 16.65
CA GLN A 425 -24.33 -17.06 15.42
C GLN A 425 -25.08 -17.23 14.09
N GLN A 426 -26.37 -17.55 14.08
CA GLN A 426 -27.16 -17.45 12.85
C GLN A 426 -27.92 -16.11 12.79
N GLN A 427 -27.19 -15.04 12.49
CA GLN A 427 -27.73 -14.07 11.54
C GLN A 427 -27.06 -14.36 10.20
N SER A 428 -27.73 -15.16 9.39
CA SER A 428 -27.41 -15.29 7.97
C SER A 428 -27.66 -13.94 7.31
N LEU A 429 -26.64 -13.08 7.27
CA LEU A 429 -26.67 -11.88 6.45
C LEU A 429 -26.64 -12.30 4.99
N ASP A 430 -27.67 -11.91 4.24
CA ASP A 430 -27.81 -12.17 2.81
C ASP A 430 -26.53 -11.75 2.06
N PRO A 431 -25.88 -12.63 1.28
CA PRO A 431 -24.69 -12.30 0.47
C PRO A 431 -24.86 -11.07 -0.43
N LEU A 432 -26.10 -10.77 -0.86
CA LEU A 432 -26.42 -9.58 -1.65
C LEU A 432 -26.39 -8.29 -0.82
N SER A 433 -26.77 -8.35 0.46
CA SER A 433 -26.69 -7.21 1.39
C SER A 433 -25.24 -6.86 1.71
N LEU A 434 -24.38 -7.86 1.92
CA LEU A 434 -22.94 -7.71 2.14
C LEU A 434 -22.24 -7.07 0.94
N LYS A 435 -22.57 -7.51 -0.29
CA LYS A 435 -22.04 -6.93 -1.53
C LYS A 435 -22.44 -5.46 -1.73
N ARG A 436 -23.65 -5.06 -1.32
CA ARG A 436 -24.10 -3.66 -1.39
C ARG A 436 -23.36 -2.78 -0.39
N SER A 437 -23.18 -3.23 0.86
CA SER A 437 -22.44 -2.49 1.89
C SER A 437 -20.95 -2.35 1.57
N LEU A 438 -20.34 -3.37 0.96
CA LEU A 438 -18.95 -3.32 0.49
C LEU A 438 -18.73 -2.39 -0.70
N LYS A 439 -19.78 -2.02 -1.45
CA LYS A 439 -19.69 -1.08 -2.57
C LYS A 439 -19.45 0.36 -2.11
N GLY A 440 -19.73 0.67 -0.84
CA GLY A 440 -19.50 1.98 -0.22
C GLY A 440 -18.18 2.11 0.56
N ILE A 441 -17.36 1.05 0.66
CA ILE A 441 -16.07 1.11 1.33
C ILE A 441 -15.02 1.66 0.36
N ASN A 442 -14.23 2.65 0.81
CA ASN A 442 -13.13 3.20 0.03
C ASN A 442 -12.07 2.13 -0.24
N ASP A 443 -11.90 1.77 -1.51
CA ASP A 443 -10.76 0.96 -1.97
C ASP A 443 -9.62 1.89 -2.40
N ASP A 444 -8.88 2.42 -1.43
CA ASP A 444 -7.62 3.13 -1.67
C ASP A 444 -6.46 2.16 -1.99
N THR A 445 -6.76 0.99 -2.57
CA THR A 445 -5.74 0.17 -3.25
C THR A 445 -5.30 0.77 -4.59
N SER A 446 -5.97 1.83 -5.06
CA SER A 446 -5.51 2.65 -6.17
C SER A 446 -4.29 3.48 -5.74
N ILE A 447 -3.12 2.96 -6.09
CA ILE A 447 -2.00 3.83 -6.43
C ILE A 447 -2.54 4.74 -7.54
N SER A 448 -2.70 6.01 -7.19
CA SER A 448 -3.08 7.11 -8.08
C SER A 448 -2.39 7.01 -9.46
N ASP A 449 -3.18 6.78 -10.51
CA ASP A 449 -3.15 7.29 -11.89
C ASP A 449 -1.83 7.84 -12.51
N ILE A 450 -0.67 7.29 -12.17
CA ILE A 450 0.61 7.58 -12.87
C ILE A 450 1.37 6.31 -13.28
N ASP A 451 1.06 5.14 -12.72
CA ASP A 451 1.78 3.89 -13.01
C ASP A 451 1.01 2.94 -13.94
N ASP A 452 0.39 3.46 -15.01
CA ASP A 452 -0.25 2.65 -16.04
C ASP A 452 0.61 2.61 -17.31
N VAL A 453 1.73 1.89 -17.21
CA VAL A 453 2.46 1.29 -18.35
C VAL A 453 2.91 -0.11 -17.92
N SER A 454 2.05 -1.09 -18.19
CA SER A 454 2.33 -2.50 -18.50
C SER A 454 3.55 -3.16 -17.82
N ILE A 455 3.28 -3.96 -16.80
CA ILE A 455 4.09 -5.15 -16.50
C ILE A 455 3.14 -6.34 -16.62
N GLU A 456 3.29 -7.08 -17.72
CA GLU A 456 2.78 -8.44 -17.82
C GLU A 456 3.59 -9.28 -16.82
N ASP A 457 2.97 -9.66 -15.70
CA ASP A 457 3.54 -10.64 -14.79
C ASP A 457 3.37 -12.04 -15.39
N SER A 458 4.48 -12.53 -15.92
CA SER A 458 4.76 -13.92 -16.20
C SER A 458 4.93 -14.69 -14.89
N ASP A 459 3.84 -15.23 -14.35
CA ASP A 459 3.89 -16.28 -13.32
C ASP A 459 3.80 -17.66 -13.99
N SER A 460 4.94 -18.12 -14.50
CA SER A 460 5.21 -19.54 -14.70
C SER A 460 6.47 -19.88 -13.91
N ILE A 461 6.50 -21.08 -13.32
CA ILE A 461 7.58 -21.69 -12.52
C ILE A 461 7.34 -21.57 -11.00
N CYS A 462 6.51 -22.47 -10.48
CA CYS A 462 6.86 -23.38 -9.38
C CYS A 462 5.76 -24.45 -9.21
N ASN A 463 5.47 -25.19 -10.29
CA ASN A 463 4.92 -26.55 -10.20
C ASN A 463 6.08 -27.47 -10.59
N ASN A 464 6.63 -28.21 -9.62
CA ASN A 464 7.38 -29.45 -9.83
C ASN A 464 7.84 -29.97 -8.47
N LEU A 465 6.98 -30.74 -7.80
CA LEU A 465 7.34 -31.89 -6.97
C LEU A 465 6.12 -32.82 -6.99
N ILE A 466 5.98 -33.54 -8.10
CA ILE A 466 5.25 -34.82 -8.15
C ILE A 466 6.33 -35.85 -7.89
N ASP A 467 6.23 -36.54 -6.75
CA ASP A 467 7.03 -37.71 -6.44
C ASP A 467 6.37 -38.91 -7.14
N ASP A 468 7.13 -39.52 -8.05
CA ASP A 468 6.85 -40.81 -8.65
C ASP A 468 7.02 -41.91 -7.60
N SER A 469 5.93 -42.63 -7.28
CA SER A 469 6.04 -44.04 -6.86
C SER A 469 4.68 -44.73 -6.96
N THR A 470 4.35 -45.24 -8.15
CA THR A 470 3.50 -46.42 -8.27
C THR A 470 4.38 -47.68 -8.26
N PRO A 471 4.01 -48.72 -7.49
CA PRO A 471 4.77 -49.95 -7.44
C PRO A 471 4.34 -50.88 -8.58
N SER A 472 5.29 -51.32 -9.40
CA SER A 472 5.14 -52.50 -10.24
C SER A 472 5.69 -53.72 -9.49
N SER A 473 4.77 -54.52 -8.96
CA SER A 473 4.77 -56.00 -8.99
C SER A 473 6.10 -56.72 -9.19
N ILE A 474 6.54 -57.47 -8.17
CA ILE A 474 6.52 -58.95 -8.08
C ILE A 474 6.17 -59.31 -6.64
#